data_AF-A0A1H9IXJ3-F1
#
_entry.id   AF-A0A1H9IXJ3-F1
#
_cell.length_a   1.000
_cell.length_b   1.000
_cell.length_c   1.000
_cell.angle_alpha   90.00
_cell.angle_beta   90.00
_cell.angle_gamma   90.00
#
_symmetry.space_group_name_H-M   'P 1'
#
loop_
_entity.id
_entity.type
_entity.pdbx_description
1 polymer ?
#
loop_
_entity_poly.entity_id
_entity_poly.type
_entity_poly.pdbx_seq_one_letter_code
_entity_poly.pdbx_strand_id
1 'polypeptide(L)'
;MDKANASCVPFERQREATKALDETFHGFLTRSTMGLSPIALALAAADWAMHLAASPGRQLVLGQRALALGQQALASAVAPPEDEQGQPMVDNDNRFTDPSWRQWPFSALKEGYKANSAWWREAVQVDGMSRHHSHMVEFFNRQIMDTFTPSNWLLTNPEALHKAQETQGQSLVQGYEHFADDMRKAEVARSAPETLEPLTFAVGKDVAITPGKVVYRNHLIELIQYSPTTDKVYPEPLLIVPSCIMKYYILDLSPSNSMVRYMVGQGYTVFIISWRNPDASDRDLGMQDYLHMGVMDALAAIKARTGAPRVHALGYCLGGTFMAIVAAAMGRHTRMAQNSGNARRRAEDHPMDRLPQLATVTLLAAQTDFTEPGEMGVFIDDEQLKTLRQQMDRKGYLPGSAMAGSFQFLNMRELVFMRNTRRYLLGQDEADFDLMSWNADLTRLPARMHSEYLSSLFLNNALATGKYRVGGQAVALMDIHAPMLVVGTTRDHVSPWRSVYKIHLQTDTHVTFVLAAGGHNAGIVSEPGRPRRSYQINSIEDNQGWTEPDEWLANAPTRQGSWWEAMDAWLKERSGAPVAPPAIDPANVLCDAPGEYVMVRYVD
;
A
#
# COMPACT_ATOMS: atom_id res chain seq x y z
N MET A 1 -5.97 6.51 65.98
CA MET A 1 -7.27 6.42 65.26
C MET A 1 -6.97 6.74 63.80
N ASP A 2 -6.32 5.88 63.03
CA ASP A 2 -6.64 4.49 62.66
C ASP A 2 -8.03 4.30 62.00
N LYS A 3 -7.96 3.92 60.72
CA LYS A 3 -8.99 3.36 59.81
C LYS A 3 -10.05 4.30 59.22
N ALA A 4 -9.77 4.77 58.00
CA ALA A 4 -10.79 4.97 56.96
C ALA A 4 -10.14 4.89 55.56
N ASN A 5 -9.56 3.73 55.23
CA ASN A 5 -9.09 3.45 53.88
C ASN A 5 -9.34 1.96 53.60
N ALA A 6 -10.53 1.62 53.11
CA ALA A 6 -10.84 0.37 52.41
C ALA A 6 -12.37 0.21 52.21
N SER A 7 -12.87 0.50 51.02
CA SER A 7 -13.92 -0.29 50.37
C SER A 7 -14.07 0.12 48.90
N CYS A 8 -13.03 -0.14 48.10
CA CYS A 8 -13.24 -0.39 46.67
C CYS A 8 -14.05 -1.71 46.61
N VAL A 9 -15.26 -1.64 46.07
CA VAL A 9 -16.30 -2.65 46.23
C VAL A 9 -15.83 -3.99 45.61
N PRO A 10 -15.97 -5.15 46.28
CA PRO A 10 -15.52 -6.45 45.77
C PRO A 10 -16.02 -6.77 44.35
N PHE A 11 -17.17 -6.22 43.99
CA PHE A 11 -17.80 -6.37 42.69
C PHE A 11 -17.05 -5.69 41.54
N GLU A 12 -16.38 -4.55 41.76
CA GLU A 12 -15.60 -3.87 40.72
C GLU A 12 -14.32 -4.64 40.40
N ARG A 13 -13.62 -5.15 41.42
CA ARG A 13 -12.46 -6.05 41.23
C ARG A 13 -12.84 -7.36 40.56
N GLN A 14 -13.98 -7.94 40.92
CA GLN A 14 -14.49 -9.13 40.24
C GLN A 14 -14.83 -8.83 38.78
N ARG A 15 -15.42 -7.67 38.47
CA ARG A 15 -15.75 -7.25 37.11
C ARG A 15 -14.52 -6.99 36.25
N GLU A 16 -13.48 -6.40 36.82
CA GLU A 16 -12.18 -6.23 36.15
C GLU A 16 -11.51 -7.59 35.90
N ALA A 17 -11.54 -8.50 36.88
CA ALA A 17 -10.98 -9.84 36.74
C ALA A 17 -11.72 -10.69 35.68
N THR A 18 -13.06 -10.62 35.63
CA THR A 18 -13.85 -11.31 34.59
C THR A 18 -13.61 -10.70 33.22
N LYS A 19 -13.51 -9.36 33.13
CA LYS A 19 -13.20 -8.67 31.87
C LYS A 19 -11.82 -9.04 31.34
N ALA A 20 -10.82 -9.17 32.22
CA ALA A 20 -9.48 -9.62 31.85
C ALA A 20 -9.47 -11.09 31.35
N LEU A 21 -10.35 -11.94 31.91
CA LEU A 21 -10.50 -13.34 31.48
C LEU A 21 -11.12 -13.43 30.09
N ASP A 22 -12.21 -12.68 29.85
CA ASP A 22 -12.83 -12.56 28.52
C ASP A 22 -11.80 -12.05 27.49
N GLU A 23 -11.06 -10.99 27.83
CA GLU A 23 -10.03 -10.42 26.96
C GLU A 23 -8.91 -11.41 26.62
N THR A 24 -8.52 -12.27 27.57
CA THR A 24 -7.52 -13.32 27.35
C THR A 24 -8.05 -14.41 26.41
N PHE A 25 -9.33 -14.79 26.56
CA PHE A 25 -9.98 -15.78 25.71
C PHE A 25 -10.18 -15.27 24.28
N HIS A 26 -10.66 -14.03 24.11
CA HIS A 26 -10.74 -13.38 22.79
C HIS A 26 -9.35 -13.28 22.14
N GLY A 27 -8.31 -12.89 22.89
CA GLY A 27 -6.94 -12.87 22.39
C GLY A 27 -6.40 -14.23 21.93
N PHE A 28 -6.82 -15.32 22.58
CA PHE A 28 -6.50 -16.69 22.15
C PHE A 28 -7.21 -17.06 20.85
N LEU A 29 -8.53 -16.82 20.77
CA LEU A 29 -9.33 -17.08 19.57
C LEU A 29 -8.78 -16.32 18.35
N THR A 30 -8.52 -15.03 18.49
CA THR A 30 -7.98 -14.20 17.40
C THR A 30 -6.61 -14.67 16.92
N ARG A 31 -5.73 -15.16 17.81
CA ARG A 31 -4.43 -15.74 17.39
C ARG A 31 -4.60 -17.03 16.60
N SER A 32 -5.57 -17.87 16.98
CA SER A 32 -5.85 -19.14 16.29
C SER A 32 -6.38 -18.94 14.87
N THR A 33 -6.93 -17.76 14.57
CA THR A 33 -7.50 -17.35 13.27
C THR A 33 -6.67 -16.30 12.55
N MET A 34 -5.36 -16.21 12.83
CA MET A 34 -4.43 -15.27 12.18
C MET A 34 -4.88 -13.79 12.24
N GLY A 35 -5.49 -13.36 13.34
CA GLY A 35 -5.89 -11.96 13.54
C GLY A 35 -7.37 -11.67 13.28
N LEU A 36 -8.14 -12.62 12.76
CA LEU A 36 -9.54 -12.43 12.39
C LEU A 36 -10.49 -12.78 13.54
N SER A 37 -11.56 -11.99 13.76
CA SER A 37 -12.62 -12.38 14.70
C SER A 37 -13.45 -13.53 14.10
N PRO A 38 -13.49 -14.73 14.72
CA PRO A 38 -14.36 -15.82 14.27
C PRO A 38 -15.84 -15.44 14.34
N ILE A 39 -16.20 -14.56 15.30
CA ILE A 39 -17.55 -14.06 15.49
C ILE A 39 -17.93 -13.14 14.33
N ALA A 40 -17.06 -12.18 13.97
CA ALA A 40 -17.31 -11.30 12.84
C ALA A 40 -17.48 -12.08 11.52
N LEU A 41 -16.65 -13.12 11.30
CA LEU A 41 -16.78 -14.00 10.13
C LEU A 41 -18.11 -14.75 10.13
N ALA A 42 -18.50 -15.32 11.27
CA ALA A 42 -19.76 -16.03 11.40
C ALA A 42 -20.97 -15.09 11.20
N LEU A 43 -20.91 -13.87 11.74
CA LEU A 43 -21.94 -12.85 11.56
C LEU A 43 -22.05 -12.41 10.10
N ALA A 44 -20.93 -12.17 9.41
CA ALA A 44 -20.94 -11.81 8.00
C ALA A 44 -21.52 -12.94 7.12
N ALA A 45 -21.13 -14.19 7.40
CA ALA A 45 -21.67 -15.36 6.70
C ALA A 45 -23.17 -15.56 6.98
N ALA A 46 -23.61 -15.36 8.23
CA ALA A 46 -25.01 -15.45 8.60
C ALA A 46 -25.83 -14.32 7.94
N ASP A 47 -25.32 -13.09 7.94
CA ASP A 47 -25.95 -11.93 7.30
C ASP A 47 -26.17 -12.18 5.79
N TRP A 48 -25.14 -12.68 5.10
CA TRP A 48 -25.23 -13.10 3.70
C TRP A 48 -26.27 -14.21 3.51
N ALA A 49 -26.17 -15.29 4.28
CA ALA A 49 -27.05 -16.45 4.14
C ALA A 49 -28.52 -16.08 4.38
N MET A 50 -28.81 -15.25 5.37
CA MET A 50 -30.17 -14.79 5.67
C MET A 50 -30.72 -13.88 4.57
N HIS A 51 -29.94 -12.91 4.08
CA HIS A 51 -30.39 -12.03 2.99
C HIS A 51 -30.58 -12.80 1.69
N LEU A 52 -29.72 -13.78 1.39
CA LEU A 52 -29.86 -14.63 0.21
C LEU A 52 -31.09 -15.53 0.35
N ALA A 53 -31.30 -16.15 1.51
CA ALA A 53 -32.47 -17.00 1.79
C ALA A 53 -33.79 -16.23 1.68
N ALA A 54 -33.80 -14.95 2.09
CA ALA A 54 -34.97 -14.08 2.00
C ALA A 54 -35.19 -13.49 0.58
N SER A 55 -34.32 -13.78 -0.39
CA SER A 55 -34.34 -13.17 -1.73
C SER A 55 -34.62 -14.20 -2.84
N PRO A 56 -35.86 -14.70 -3.00
CA PRO A 56 -36.19 -15.74 -3.98
C PRO A 56 -35.89 -15.31 -5.44
N GLY A 57 -36.08 -14.02 -5.77
CA GLY A 57 -35.72 -13.47 -7.08
C GLY A 57 -34.21 -13.57 -7.36
N ARG A 58 -33.37 -13.24 -6.37
CA ARG A 58 -31.91 -13.37 -6.48
C ARG A 58 -31.49 -14.83 -6.64
N GLN A 59 -32.10 -15.75 -5.89
CA GLN A 59 -31.83 -17.19 -6.02
C GLN A 59 -32.16 -17.71 -7.43
N LEU A 60 -33.29 -17.28 -8.01
CA LEU A 60 -33.65 -17.64 -9.38
C LEU A 60 -32.64 -17.10 -10.40
N VAL A 61 -32.24 -15.83 -10.26
CA VAL A 61 -31.21 -15.22 -11.13
C VAL A 61 -29.87 -15.97 -11.01
N LEU A 62 -29.43 -16.29 -9.79
CA LEU A 62 -28.19 -17.05 -9.56
C LEU A 62 -28.29 -18.47 -10.12
N GLY A 63 -29.45 -19.13 -10.04
CA GLY A 63 -29.68 -20.44 -10.64
C GLY A 63 -29.61 -20.40 -12.17
N GLN A 64 -30.25 -19.42 -12.80
CA GLN A 64 -30.14 -19.19 -14.26
C GLN A 64 -28.71 -18.87 -14.67
N ARG A 65 -28.01 -18.07 -13.86
CA ARG A 65 -26.62 -17.71 -14.10
C ARG A 65 -25.68 -18.91 -14.00
N ALA A 66 -25.88 -19.79 -13.02
CA ALA A 66 -25.13 -21.04 -12.88
C ALA A 66 -25.27 -21.92 -14.13
N LEU A 67 -26.50 -22.06 -14.64
CA LEU A 67 -26.76 -22.80 -15.87
C LEU A 67 -26.07 -22.17 -17.09
N ALA A 68 -26.20 -20.85 -17.26
CA ALA A 68 -25.59 -20.12 -18.36
C ALA A 68 -24.05 -20.21 -18.34
N LEU A 69 -23.43 -19.97 -17.18
CA LEU A 69 -21.99 -20.07 -17.00
C LEU A 69 -21.49 -21.52 -17.18
N GLY A 70 -22.24 -22.51 -16.71
CA GLY A 70 -21.91 -23.92 -16.91
C GLY A 70 -21.94 -24.34 -18.39
N GLN A 71 -22.96 -23.90 -19.13
CA GLN A 71 -23.05 -24.13 -20.59
C GLN A 71 -21.90 -23.43 -21.32
N GLN A 72 -21.62 -22.18 -20.96
CA GLN A 72 -20.50 -21.43 -21.55
C GLN A 72 -19.16 -22.12 -21.27
N ALA A 73 -18.92 -22.57 -20.03
CA ALA A 73 -17.69 -23.28 -19.66
C ALA A 73 -17.52 -24.58 -20.44
N LEU A 74 -18.58 -25.37 -20.59
CA LEU A 74 -18.53 -26.62 -21.37
C LEU A 74 -18.23 -26.34 -22.84
N ALA A 75 -18.87 -25.31 -23.43
CA ALA A 75 -18.61 -24.90 -24.80
C ALA A 75 -17.16 -24.42 -24.97
N SER A 76 -16.67 -23.54 -24.09
CA SER A 76 -15.30 -23.01 -24.11
C SER A 76 -14.23 -24.07 -23.84
N ALA A 77 -14.56 -25.15 -23.11
CA ALA A 77 -13.66 -26.27 -22.87
C ALA A 77 -13.42 -27.12 -24.12
N VAL A 78 -14.39 -27.18 -25.03
CA VAL A 78 -14.32 -27.91 -26.31
C VAL A 78 -13.79 -27.03 -27.43
N ALA A 79 -14.28 -25.79 -27.51
CA ALA A 79 -13.93 -24.80 -28.51
C ALA A 79 -13.67 -23.44 -27.82
N PRO A 80 -12.40 -23.02 -27.66
CA PRO A 80 -12.09 -21.75 -27.01
C PRO A 80 -12.68 -20.58 -27.84
N PRO A 81 -13.17 -19.52 -27.17
CA PRO A 81 -13.72 -18.37 -27.87
C PRO A 81 -12.66 -17.69 -28.73
N GLU A 82 -13.04 -17.32 -29.95
CA GLU A 82 -12.22 -16.61 -30.92
C GLU A 82 -12.59 -15.12 -30.95
N ASP A 83 -11.62 -14.26 -31.28
CA ASP A 83 -11.84 -12.84 -31.52
C ASP A 83 -12.46 -12.58 -32.91
N GLU A 84 -12.69 -11.31 -33.24
CA GLU A 84 -13.28 -10.90 -34.53
C GLU A 84 -12.42 -11.32 -35.75
N GLN A 85 -11.16 -11.73 -35.52
CA GLN A 85 -10.22 -12.18 -36.54
C GLN A 85 -10.07 -13.71 -36.58
N GLY A 86 -10.88 -14.45 -35.81
CA GLY A 86 -10.82 -15.91 -35.73
C GLY A 86 -9.62 -16.43 -34.93
N GLN A 87 -8.95 -15.58 -34.14
CA GLN A 87 -7.86 -16.00 -33.27
C GLN A 87 -8.39 -16.33 -31.87
N PRO A 88 -7.88 -17.39 -31.20
CA PRO A 88 -8.30 -17.70 -29.85
C PRO A 88 -8.03 -16.53 -28.91
N MET A 89 -9.07 -16.05 -28.24
CA MET A 89 -8.95 -14.95 -27.27
C MET A 89 -7.86 -15.26 -26.25
N VAL A 90 -7.03 -14.25 -25.96
CA VAL A 90 -6.01 -14.34 -24.92
C VAL A 90 -6.71 -14.38 -23.56
N ASP A 91 -6.31 -15.32 -22.69
CA ASP A 91 -6.86 -15.41 -21.34
C ASP A 91 -6.33 -14.25 -20.50
N ASN A 92 -7.21 -13.50 -19.85
CA ASN A 92 -6.84 -12.35 -19.02
C ASN A 92 -6.26 -12.78 -17.66
N ASP A 93 -6.31 -14.07 -17.32
CA ASP A 93 -5.73 -14.63 -16.11
C ASP A 93 -4.35 -15.25 -16.39
N ASN A 94 -3.30 -14.59 -15.87
CA ASN A 94 -1.91 -15.02 -15.99
C ASN A 94 -1.64 -16.46 -15.48
N ARG A 95 -2.53 -17.04 -14.67
CA ARG A 95 -2.40 -18.43 -14.19
C ARG A 95 -2.62 -19.46 -15.30
N PHE A 96 -3.28 -19.07 -16.38
CA PHE A 96 -3.70 -19.96 -17.46
C PHE A 96 -3.09 -19.59 -18.82
N THR A 97 -1.94 -18.90 -18.81
CA THR A 97 -1.28 -18.44 -20.05
C THR A 97 -0.61 -19.54 -20.83
N ASP A 98 -0.20 -20.64 -20.17
CA ASP A 98 0.43 -21.76 -20.86
C ASP A 98 -0.56 -22.43 -21.84
N PRO A 99 -0.15 -22.72 -23.10
CA PRO A 99 -1.04 -23.32 -24.10
C PRO A 99 -1.66 -24.66 -23.68
N SER A 100 -1.03 -25.41 -22.78
CA SER A 100 -1.54 -26.70 -22.29
C SER A 100 -2.87 -26.57 -21.54
N TRP A 101 -3.19 -25.40 -20.97
CA TRP A 101 -4.49 -25.11 -20.37
C TRP A 101 -5.66 -25.09 -21.37
N ARG A 102 -5.37 -25.11 -22.67
CA ARG A 102 -6.38 -25.20 -23.73
C ARG A 102 -6.70 -26.64 -24.13
N GLN A 103 -5.99 -27.62 -23.58
CA GLN A 103 -6.13 -29.03 -23.94
C GLN A 103 -7.02 -29.78 -22.96
N TRP A 104 -7.81 -30.74 -23.45
CA TRP A 104 -8.57 -31.63 -22.60
C TRP A 104 -7.63 -32.53 -21.77
N PRO A 105 -7.90 -32.77 -20.46
CA PRO A 105 -9.03 -32.33 -19.65
C PRO A 105 -8.86 -30.98 -18.94
N PHE A 106 -7.69 -30.35 -19.07
CA PHE A 106 -7.35 -29.10 -18.35
C PHE A 106 -8.19 -27.91 -18.78
N SER A 107 -8.63 -27.86 -20.04
CA SER A 107 -9.58 -26.86 -20.53
C SER A 107 -10.90 -26.88 -19.76
N ALA A 108 -11.45 -28.06 -19.46
CA ALA A 108 -12.65 -28.20 -18.64
C ALA A 108 -12.43 -27.74 -17.20
N LEU A 109 -11.29 -28.10 -16.60
CA LEU A 109 -10.95 -27.67 -15.24
C LEU A 109 -10.83 -26.14 -15.15
N LYS A 110 -10.13 -25.54 -16.12
CA LYS A 110 -9.96 -24.09 -16.21
C LYS A 110 -11.30 -23.38 -16.39
N GLU A 111 -12.07 -23.74 -17.40
CA GLU A 111 -13.33 -23.05 -17.71
C GLU A 111 -14.39 -23.30 -16.64
N GLY A 112 -14.44 -24.50 -16.05
CA GLY A 112 -15.28 -24.81 -14.89
C GLY A 112 -14.93 -23.96 -13.68
N TYR A 113 -13.64 -23.79 -13.39
CA TYR A 113 -13.16 -22.89 -12.34
C TYR A 113 -13.54 -21.43 -12.61
N LYS A 114 -13.36 -20.94 -13.84
CA LYS A 114 -13.72 -19.56 -14.23
C LYS A 114 -15.22 -19.32 -14.10
N ALA A 115 -16.05 -20.26 -14.53
CA ALA A 115 -17.50 -20.21 -14.34
C ALA A 115 -17.89 -20.19 -12.87
N ASN A 116 -17.32 -21.08 -12.05
CA ASN A 116 -17.60 -21.12 -10.61
C ASN A 116 -17.17 -19.81 -9.93
N SER A 117 -15.99 -19.27 -10.27
CA SER A 117 -15.49 -18.00 -9.74
C SER A 117 -16.36 -16.81 -10.16
N ALA A 118 -16.84 -16.80 -11.42
CA ALA A 118 -17.77 -15.79 -11.91
C ALA A 118 -19.12 -15.86 -11.18
N TRP A 119 -19.64 -17.07 -10.97
CA TRP A 119 -20.88 -17.28 -10.23
C TRP A 119 -20.77 -16.79 -8.79
N TRP A 120 -19.70 -17.16 -8.08
CA TRP A 120 -19.50 -16.74 -6.70
C TRP A 120 -19.33 -15.22 -6.55
N ARG A 121 -18.68 -14.53 -7.50
CA ARG A 121 -18.62 -13.05 -7.50
C ARG A 121 -20.00 -12.41 -7.53
N GLU A 122 -20.97 -13.03 -8.20
CA GLU A 122 -22.35 -12.56 -8.19
C GLU A 122 -23.09 -13.04 -6.93
N ALA A 123 -22.87 -14.28 -6.49
CA ALA A 123 -23.57 -14.88 -5.35
C ALA A 123 -23.32 -14.16 -4.01
N VAL A 124 -22.13 -13.57 -3.83
CA VAL A 124 -21.78 -12.80 -2.62
C VAL A 124 -22.42 -11.40 -2.61
N GLN A 125 -22.89 -10.90 -3.75
CA GLN A 125 -23.59 -9.62 -3.85
C GLN A 125 -25.08 -9.81 -3.59
N VAL A 126 -25.52 -9.44 -2.39
CA VAL A 126 -26.92 -9.52 -1.95
C VAL A 126 -27.34 -8.19 -1.32
N ASP A 127 -28.53 -7.72 -1.71
CA ASP A 127 -29.10 -6.48 -1.19
C ASP A 127 -29.46 -6.61 0.30
N GLY A 128 -29.32 -5.51 1.04
CA GLY A 128 -29.70 -5.40 2.46
C GLY A 128 -28.59 -5.74 3.46
N MET A 129 -27.51 -6.41 3.01
CA MET A 129 -26.34 -6.67 3.85
C MET A 129 -25.66 -5.38 4.32
N SER A 130 -25.01 -5.44 5.49
CA SER A 130 -24.11 -4.35 5.89
C SER A 130 -22.94 -4.24 4.91
N ARG A 131 -22.46 -3.02 4.62
CA ARG A 131 -21.32 -2.82 3.71
C ARG A 131 -20.08 -3.60 4.17
N HIS A 132 -19.82 -3.61 5.47
CA HIS A 132 -18.68 -4.33 6.04
C HIS A 132 -18.81 -5.85 5.83
N HIS A 133 -19.98 -6.45 6.14
CA HIS A 133 -20.19 -7.88 5.92
C HIS A 133 -20.12 -8.26 4.44
N SER A 134 -20.65 -7.41 3.55
CA SER A 134 -20.55 -7.62 2.10
C SER A 134 -19.09 -7.71 1.65
N HIS A 135 -18.25 -6.74 2.07
CA HIS A 135 -16.82 -6.76 1.78
C HIS A 135 -16.10 -7.97 2.40
N MET A 136 -16.45 -8.37 3.64
CA MET A 136 -15.88 -9.57 4.27
C MET A 136 -16.19 -10.82 3.45
N VAL A 137 -17.46 -11.06 3.12
CA VAL A 137 -17.89 -12.26 2.38
C VAL A 137 -17.26 -12.29 0.99
N GLU A 138 -17.22 -11.16 0.29
CA GLU A 138 -16.53 -11.04 -1.01
C GLU A 138 -15.03 -11.38 -0.90
N PHE A 139 -14.33 -10.80 0.07
CA PHE A 139 -12.91 -11.04 0.31
C PHE A 139 -12.63 -12.51 0.62
N PHE A 140 -13.30 -13.10 1.62
CA PHE A 140 -13.03 -14.48 2.02
C PHE A 140 -13.43 -15.49 0.95
N ASN A 141 -14.52 -15.24 0.23
CA ASN A 141 -14.88 -16.05 -0.91
C ASN A 141 -13.80 -16.02 -1.99
N ARG A 142 -13.21 -14.86 -2.29
CA ARG A 142 -12.06 -14.78 -3.22
C ARG A 142 -10.87 -15.60 -2.72
N GLN A 143 -10.52 -15.53 -1.44
CA GLN A 143 -9.44 -16.35 -0.87
C GLN A 143 -9.70 -17.85 -1.01
N ILE A 144 -10.95 -18.28 -0.78
CA ILE A 144 -11.37 -19.67 -0.95
C ILE A 144 -11.24 -20.07 -2.43
N MET A 145 -11.76 -19.27 -3.36
CA MET A 145 -11.63 -19.54 -4.80
C MET A 145 -10.17 -19.62 -5.25
N ASP A 146 -9.32 -18.69 -4.80
CA ASP A 146 -7.90 -18.71 -5.13
C ASP A 146 -7.20 -19.96 -4.57
N THR A 147 -7.58 -20.46 -3.39
CA THR A 147 -7.07 -21.72 -2.84
C THR A 147 -7.40 -22.93 -3.71
N PHE A 148 -8.63 -22.99 -4.23
CA PHE A 148 -9.10 -24.07 -5.08
C PHE A 148 -8.80 -23.86 -6.57
N THR A 149 -7.91 -22.92 -6.92
CA THR A 149 -7.52 -22.73 -8.32
C THR A 149 -6.77 -23.97 -8.84
N PRO A 150 -7.11 -24.52 -10.02
CA PRO A 150 -6.45 -25.70 -10.60
C PRO A 150 -4.93 -25.55 -10.79
N SER A 151 -4.42 -24.32 -10.98
CA SER A 151 -2.99 -24.04 -11.16
C SER A 151 -2.12 -24.30 -9.91
N ASN A 152 -2.75 -24.42 -8.74
CA ASN A 152 -2.03 -24.52 -7.48
C ASN A 152 -1.71 -25.96 -7.08
N TRP A 153 -2.27 -26.94 -7.79
CA TRP A 153 -2.17 -28.36 -7.44
C TRP A 153 -1.53 -29.15 -8.57
N LEU A 154 -0.57 -30.02 -8.23
CA LEU A 154 0.20 -30.79 -9.20
C LEU A 154 -0.70 -31.58 -10.18
N LEU A 155 -1.71 -32.29 -9.65
CA LEU A 155 -2.56 -33.17 -10.46
C LEU A 155 -3.46 -32.42 -11.46
N THR A 156 -3.70 -31.14 -11.24
CA THR A 156 -4.58 -30.31 -12.08
C THR A 156 -3.81 -29.24 -12.85
N ASN A 157 -2.48 -29.17 -12.71
CA ASN A 157 -1.63 -28.19 -13.37
C ASN A 157 -0.87 -28.86 -14.53
N PRO A 158 -1.27 -28.61 -15.79
CA PRO A 158 -0.63 -29.21 -16.95
C PRO A 158 0.81 -28.74 -17.17
N GLU A 159 1.13 -27.49 -16.87
CA GLU A 159 2.49 -26.95 -16.96
C GLU A 159 3.44 -27.70 -16.02
N ALA A 160 3.01 -27.94 -14.78
CA ALA A 160 3.78 -28.71 -13.81
C ALA A 160 3.95 -30.18 -14.22
N LEU A 161 2.89 -30.80 -14.74
CA LEU A 161 2.94 -32.18 -15.24
C LEU A 161 3.85 -32.32 -16.45
N HIS A 162 3.75 -31.41 -17.42
CA HIS A 162 4.64 -31.36 -18.58
C HIS A 162 6.09 -31.13 -18.16
N LYS A 163 6.34 -30.18 -17.26
CA LYS A 163 7.70 -29.92 -16.76
C LYS A 163 8.28 -31.14 -16.04
N ALA A 164 7.47 -31.84 -15.25
CA ALA A 164 7.88 -33.08 -14.61
C ALA A 164 8.19 -34.18 -15.65
N GLN A 165 7.42 -34.30 -16.73
CA GLN A 165 7.71 -35.25 -17.80
C GLN A 165 8.99 -34.89 -18.57
N GLU A 166 9.14 -33.62 -18.98
CA GLU A 166 10.32 -33.11 -19.69
C GLU A 166 11.61 -33.32 -18.90
N THR A 167 11.54 -33.10 -17.58
CA THR A 167 12.70 -33.23 -16.68
C THR A 167 12.83 -34.62 -16.07
N GLN A 168 12.02 -35.60 -16.50
CA GLN A 168 11.97 -36.95 -15.93
C GLN A 168 11.81 -36.97 -14.40
N GLY A 169 11.05 -36.02 -13.86
CA GLY A 169 10.75 -35.86 -12.45
C GLY A 169 11.74 -34.97 -11.69
N GLN A 170 12.84 -34.54 -12.31
CA GLN A 170 13.86 -33.73 -11.64
C GLN A 170 13.31 -32.40 -11.09
N SER A 171 12.34 -31.78 -11.79
CA SER A 171 11.70 -30.54 -11.30
C SER A 171 10.94 -30.74 -9.99
N LEU A 172 10.32 -31.91 -9.80
CA LEU A 172 9.61 -32.25 -8.57
C LEU A 172 10.57 -32.60 -7.43
N VAL A 173 11.70 -33.23 -7.75
CA VAL A 173 12.77 -33.48 -6.77
C VAL A 173 13.32 -32.16 -6.25
N GLN A 174 13.66 -31.23 -7.14
CA GLN A 174 14.10 -29.87 -6.77
C GLN A 174 13.02 -29.13 -5.97
N GLY A 175 11.75 -29.22 -6.40
CA GLY A 175 10.64 -28.61 -5.67
C GLY A 175 10.47 -29.16 -4.25
N TYR A 176 10.69 -30.47 -4.05
CA TYR A 176 10.68 -31.10 -2.73
C TYR A 176 11.89 -30.69 -1.89
N GLU A 177 13.09 -30.59 -2.48
CA GLU A 177 14.29 -30.06 -1.81
C GLU A 177 14.03 -28.63 -1.31
N HIS A 178 13.45 -27.77 -2.14
CA HIS A 178 13.05 -26.41 -1.76
C HIS A 178 12.03 -26.42 -0.62
N PHE A 179 11.01 -27.28 -0.68
CA PHE A 179 10.02 -27.41 0.38
C PHE A 179 10.65 -27.88 1.70
N ALA A 180 11.53 -28.88 1.64
CA ALA A 180 12.24 -29.40 2.81
C ALA A 180 13.15 -28.35 3.42
N ASP A 181 13.87 -27.57 2.59
CA ASP A 181 14.69 -26.45 3.05
C ASP A 181 13.85 -25.33 3.67
N ASP A 182 12.73 -24.97 3.07
CA ASP A 182 11.84 -23.93 3.59
C ASP A 182 11.17 -24.38 4.90
N MET A 183 10.80 -25.66 5.03
CA MET A 183 10.33 -26.25 6.29
C MET A 183 11.41 -26.29 7.37
N ARG A 184 12.64 -26.66 7.00
CA ARG A 184 13.79 -26.63 7.93
C ARG A 184 14.08 -25.20 8.38
N LYS A 185 14.09 -24.23 7.47
CA LYS A 185 14.24 -22.81 7.78
C LYS A 185 13.11 -22.31 8.69
N ALA A 186 11.86 -22.70 8.45
CA ALA A 186 10.73 -22.35 9.31
C ALA A 186 10.83 -22.98 10.70
N GLU A 187 11.26 -24.24 10.80
CA GLU A 187 11.46 -24.93 12.09
C GLU A 187 12.62 -24.32 12.89
N VAL A 188 13.72 -24.00 12.20
CA VAL A 188 14.84 -23.26 12.77
C VAL A 188 14.37 -21.88 13.21
N ALA A 189 13.62 -21.13 12.39
CA ALA A 189 13.08 -19.83 12.77
C ALA A 189 12.14 -19.90 13.99
N ARG A 190 11.41 -21.02 14.17
CA ARG A 190 10.58 -21.28 15.36
C ARG A 190 11.39 -21.63 16.62
N SER A 191 12.60 -22.14 16.47
CA SER A 191 13.40 -22.73 17.56
C SER A 191 14.70 -21.96 17.86
N ALA A 192 15.16 -21.12 16.94
CA ALA A 192 16.36 -20.32 17.07
C ALA A 192 16.12 -19.16 18.06
N PRO A 193 17.17 -18.71 18.77
CA PRO A 193 17.14 -17.40 19.39
C PRO A 193 16.76 -16.36 18.34
N GLU A 194 16.01 -15.33 18.74
CA GLU A 194 15.67 -14.19 17.89
C GLU A 194 16.95 -13.55 17.29
N THR A 195 17.39 -14.04 16.12
CA THR A 195 18.50 -13.51 15.35
C THR A 195 18.03 -13.01 13.99
N LEU A 196 18.41 -11.79 13.64
CA LEU A 196 18.13 -11.20 12.34
C LEU A 196 18.93 -11.92 11.25
N GLU A 197 18.25 -12.67 10.40
CA GLU A 197 18.85 -13.19 9.17
C GLU A 197 19.33 -12.00 8.29
N PRO A 198 20.52 -12.11 7.67
CA PRO A 198 20.98 -11.11 6.70
C PRO A 198 19.98 -11.01 5.54
N LEU A 199 19.75 -9.78 5.06
CA LEU A 199 19.00 -9.57 3.83
C LEU A 199 19.83 -10.05 2.64
N THR A 200 19.20 -10.69 1.65
CA THR A 200 19.88 -11.09 0.41
C THR A 200 20.50 -9.89 -0.31
N PHE A 201 19.80 -8.75 -0.30
CA PHE A 201 20.31 -7.46 -0.77
C PHE A 201 20.57 -6.54 0.42
N ALA A 202 21.83 -6.24 0.69
CA ALA A 202 22.21 -5.42 1.83
C ALA A 202 21.95 -3.93 1.54
N VAL A 203 21.23 -3.27 2.44
CA VAL A 203 20.96 -1.83 2.39
C VAL A 203 22.28 -1.05 2.50
N GLY A 204 22.49 -0.08 1.61
CA GLY A 204 23.72 0.70 1.51
C GLY A 204 24.87 0.02 0.75
N LYS A 205 24.67 -1.21 0.25
CA LYS A 205 25.64 -1.94 -0.56
C LYS A 205 25.07 -2.41 -1.90
N ASP A 206 23.91 -3.06 -1.86
CA ASP A 206 23.25 -3.63 -3.04
C ASP A 206 21.99 -2.82 -3.43
N VAL A 207 21.28 -2.28 -2.43
CA VAL A 207 20.10 -1.40 -2.58
C VAL A 207 20.28 -0.12 -1.78
N ALA A 208 19.53 0.94 -2.11
CA ALA A 208 19.66 2.26 -1.48
C ALA A 208 21.06 2.88 -1.64
N ILE A 209 21.67 2.67 -2.80
CA ILE A 209 23.07 3.07 -3.07
C ILE A 209 23.21 4.32 -3.93
N THR A 210 22.13 5.08 -4.14
CA THR A 210 22.24 6.36 -4.82
C THR A 210 23.06 7.31 -3.97
N PRO A 211 24.18 7.88 -4.48
CA PRO A 211 25.05 8.73 -3.68
C PRO A 211 24.32 9.94 -3.10
N GLY A 212 24.46 10.16 -1.80
CA GLY A 212 23.81 11.25 -1.08
C GLY A 212 24.37 11.41 0.32
N LYS A 213 23.86 12.41 1.05
CA LYS A 213 24.26 12.73 2.43
C LYS A 213 23.02 12.96 3.28
N VAL A 214 23.03 12.47 4.53
CA VAL A 214 22.05 12.89 5.53
C VAL A 214 22.38 14.33 5.93
N VAL A 215 21.48 15.25 5.63
CA VAL A 215 21.66 16.69 5.86
C VAL A 215 20.83 17.21 7.02
N TYR A 216 19.88 16.44 7.52
CA TYR A 216 19.12 16.80 8.72
C TYR A 216 18.67 15.53 9.43
N ARG A 217 18.63 15.57 10.76
CA ARG A 217 18.13 14.48 11.59
C ARG A 217 17.39 15.06 12.79
N ASN A 218 16.23 14.50 13.07
CA ASN A 218 15.55 14.67 14.36
C ASN A 218 15.15 13.30 14.89
N HIS A 219 14.30 13.26 15.92
CA HIS A 219 13.87 12.00 16.53
C HIS A 219 13.13 11.05 15.58
N LEU A 220 12.41 11.57 14.58
CA LEU A 220 11.54 10.79 13.69
C LEU A 220 12.13 10.54 12.30
N ILE A 221 12.96 11.45 11.79
CA ILE A 221 13.46 11.38 10.41
C ILE A 221 14.94 11.66 10.30
N GLU A 222 15.53 11.04 9.29
CA GLU A 222 16.70 11.53 8.57
C GLU A 222 16.24 12.10 7.23
N LEU A 223 16.71 13.29 6.88
CA LEU A 223 16.50 13.87 5.55
C LEU A 223 17.78 13.69 4.74
N ILE A 224 17.68 12.94 3.66
CA ILE A 224 18.80 12.66 2.75
C ILE A 224 18.71 13.63 1.57
N GLN A 225 19.80 14.32 1.26
CA GLN A 225 19.99 15.04 0.01
C GLN A 225 20.89 14.23 -0.90
N TYR A 226 20.41 13.90 -2.09
CA TYR A 226 21.21 13.14 -3.06
C TYR A 226 22.20 14.03 -3.82
N SER A 227 23.35 13.47 -4.15
CA SER A 227 24.39 14.17 -4.89
C SER A 227 23.96 14.36 -6.35
N PRO A 228 24.07 15.57 -6.91
CA PRO A 228 23.68 15.84 -8.29
C PRO A 228 24.56 15.06 -9.27
N THR A 229 23.95 14.53 -10.33
CA THR A 229 24.66 13.83 -11.42
C THR A 229 24.62 14.60 -12.75
N THR A 230 24.18 15.86 -12.73
CA THR A 230 24.03 16.73 -13.89
C THR A 230 24.69 18.09 -13.61
N ASP A 231 25.15 18.79 -14.66
CA ASP A 231 25.78 20.11 -14.54
C ASP A 231 24.79 21.22 -14.16
N LYS A 232 23.50 20.99 -14.36
CA LYS A 232 22.40 21.90 -14.02
C LYS A 232 21.23 21.13 -13.43
N VAL A 233 20.49 21.78 -12.54
CA VAL A 233 19.27 21.26 -11.92
C VAL A 233 18.13 22.27 -11.97
N TYR A 234 16.89 21.82 -11.84
CA TYR A 234 15.76 22.73 -11.64
C TYR A 234 15.85 23.46 -10.30
N PRO A 235 15.40 24.73 -10.23
CA PRO A 235 15.52 25.53 -9.02
C PRO A 235 14.58 25.08 -7.90
N GLU A 236 13.48 24.39 -8.21
CA GLU A 236 12.59 23.75 -7.24
C GLU A 236 13.12 22.36 -6.83
N PRO A 237 13.50 22.14 -5.56
CA PRO A 237 13.85 20.82 -5.07
C PRO A 237 12.65 19.87 -5.09
N LEU A 238 12.92 18.57 -5.17
CA LEU A 238 11.91 17.51 -5.04
C LEU A 238 12.03 16.84 -3.67
N LEU A 239 11.01 16.97 -2.83
CA LEU A 239 10.89 16.24 -1.57
C LEU A 239 10.06 14.96 -1.79
N ILE A 240 10.64 13.82 -1.45
CA ILE A 240 9.98 12.52 -1.43
C ILE A 240 9.64 12.14 0.02
N VAL A 241 8.34 11.93 0.28
CA VAL A 241 7.79 11.46 1.55
C VAL A 241 7.28 10.03 1.37
N PRO A 242 8.10 9.01 1.65
CA PRO A 242 7.69 7.61 1.54
C PRO A 242 6.74 7.24 2.68
N SER A 243 6.13 6.08 2.56
CA SER A 243 5.42 5.44 3.68
C SER A 243 6.36 5.21 4.87
N CYS A 244 5.84 5.34 6.09
CA CYS A 244 6.51 4.83 7.30
C CYS A 244 6.17 3.35 7.60
N ILE A 245 5.24 2.79 6.82
CA ILE A 245 5.00 1.34 6.73
C ILE A 245 5.99 0.80 5.69
N MET A 246 6.91 -0.05 6.13
CA MET A 246 8.13 -0.46 5.42
C MET A 246 9.11 0.71 5.19
N LYS A 247 10.32 0.40 4.69
CA LYS A 247 11.40 1.38 4.56
C LYS A 247 11.37 2.12 3.22
N TYR A 248 11.95 3.31 3.18
CA TYR A 248 11.87 4.21 2.03
C TYR A 248 12.48 3.65 0.73
N TYR A 249 13.43 2.70 0.84
CA TYR A 249 14.26 2.28 -0.28
C TYR A 249 13.51 1.46 -1.34
N ILE A 250 12.19 1.25 -1.21
CA ILE A 250 11.33 0.88 -2.35
C ILE A 250 11.43 1.87 -3.52
N LEU A 251 11.68 3.15 -3.22
CA LEU A 251 11.88 4.20 -4.23
C LEU A 251 13.36 4.36 -4.65
N ASP A 252 14.27 3.62 -4.00
CA ASP A 252 15.71 3.63 -4.23
C ASP A 252 16.28 2.21 -4.10
N LEU A 253 15.72 1.26 -4.87
CA LEU A 253 16.12 -0.16 -4.85
C LEU A 253 17.53 -0.33 -5.49
N SER A 254 17.67 -1.24 -6.45
CA SER A 254 18.91 -1.38 -7.22
C SER A 254 19.07 -0.20 -8.19
N PRO A 255 20.29 0.07 -8.71
CA PRO A 255 20.52 1.17 -9.64
C PRO A 255 19.62 1.16 -10.90
N SER A 256 19.18 -0.01 -11.34
CA SER A 256 18.31 -0.18 -12.50
C SER A 256 16.86 0.24 -12.28
N ASN A 257 16.38 0.21 -11.03
CA ASN A 257 14.97 0.45 -10.67
C ASN A 257 14.79 1.46 -9.54
N SER A 258 15.78 2.34 -9.35
CA SER A 258 15.71 3.47 -8.40
C SER A 258 15.03 4.69 -9.04
N MET A 259 13.87 5.07 -8.52
CA MET A 259 13.17 6.31 -8.87
C MET A 259 14.00 7.53 -8.44
N VAL A 260 14.60 7.47 -7.26
CA VAL A 260 15.50 8.52 -6.78
C VAL A 260 16.61 8.78 -7.78
N ARG A 261 17.35 7.74 -8.18
CA ARG A 261 18.45 7.86 -9.14
C ARG A 261 17.96 8.42 -10.47
N TYR A 262 16.79 7.98 -10.93
CA TYR A 262 16.16 8.52 -12.14
C TYR A 262 15.91 10.02 -12.01
N MET A 263 15.25 10.49 -10.94
CA MET A 263 14.95 11.90 -10.73
C MET A 263 16.23 12.76 -10.57
N VAL A 264 17.25 12.25 -9.88
CA VAL A 264 18.57 12.92 -9.82
C VAL A 264 19.16 13.05 -11.22
N GLY A 265 19.07 12.00 -12.04
CA GLY A 265 19.53 11.99 -13.44
C GLY A 265 18.76 12.93 -14.37
N GLN A 266 17.48 13.21 -14.08
CA GLN A 266 16.66 14.18 -14.82
C GLN A 266 16.96 15.64 -14.43
N GLY A 267 17.84 15.87 -13.44
CA GLY A 267 18.26 17.21 -13.02
C GLY A 267 17.39 17.81 -11.93
N TYR A 268 16.80 17.01 -11.03
CA TYR A 268 16.18 17.53 -9.81
C TYR A 268 17.17 17.48 -8.64
N THR A 269 17.10 18.48 -7.74
CA THR A 269 17.72 18.34 -6.41
C THR A 269 16.78 17.51 -5.55
N VAL A 270 17.08 16.22 -5.38
CA VAL A 270 16.18 15.27 -4.71
C VAL A 270 16.51 15.16 -3.22
N PHE A 271 15.47 15.26 -2.41
CA PHE A 271 15.47 14.96 -0.99
C PHE A 271 14.51 13.81 -0.70
N ILE A 272 14.85 12.92 0.23
CA ILE A 272 13.94 11.87 0.72
C ILE A 272 13.96 11.80 2.23
N ILE A 273 12.79 11.53 2.82
CA ILE A 273 12.66 11.23 4.23
C ILE A 273 12.95 9.75 4.47
N SER A 274 13.92 9.46 5.34
CA SER A 274 14.15 8.14 5.93
C SER A 274 13.55 8.13 7.35
N TRP A 275 12.44 7.42 7.51
CA TRP A 275 11.74 7.30 8.80
C TRP A 275 12.52 6.42 9.78
N ARG A 276 12.58 6.82 11.05
CA ARG A 276 13.11 5.99 12.14
C ARG A 276 12.20 4.77 12.35
N ASN A 277 12.81 3.59 12.51
CA ASN A 277 12.10 2.38 12.92
C ASN A 277 11.89 2.41 14.45
N PRO A 278 10.64 2.59 14.94
CA PRO A 278 10.38 2.93 16.33
C PRO A 278 10.63 1.76 17.28
N ASP A 279 10.88 2.09 18.55
CA ASP A 279 10.94 1.13 19.66
C ASP A 279 9.87 1.42 20.73
N ALA A 280 9.90 0.71 21.86
CA ALA A 280 8.94 0.89 22.94
C ALA A 280 8.91 2.31 23.53
N SER A 281 10.00 3.07 23.44
CA SER A 281 10.08 4.46 23.90
C SER A 281 9.25 5.42 23.04
N ASP A 282 8.94 5.03 21.81
CA ASP A 282 8.20 5.83 20.85
C ASP A 282 6.67 5.67 20.97
N ARG A 283 6.19 4.90 21.96
CA ARG A 283 4.76 4.51 22.09
C ARG A 283 3.74 5.64 21.95
N ASP A 284 4.11 6.83 22.44
CA ASP A 284 3.24 7.99 22.56
C ASP A 284 3.36 8.96 21.37
N LEU A 285 4.20 8.64 20.37
CA LEU A 285 4.23 9.34 19.09
C LEU A 285 2.91 9.09 18.35
N GLY A 286 2.21 10.17 18.02
CA GLY A 286 0.94 10.18 17.32
C GLY A 286 1.06 10.63 15.86
N MET A 287 -0.08 10.67 15.16
CA MET A 287 -0.14 11.14 13.77
C MET A 287 0.39 12.57 13.61
N GLN A 288 0.10 13.45 14.59
CA GLN A 288 0.57 14.84 14.54
C GLN A 288 2.10 14.94 14.58
N ASP A 289 2.79 14.05 15.29
CA ASP A 289 4.25 14.07 15.37
C ASP A 289 4.87 13.74 14.01
N TYR A 290 4.30 12.77 13.27
CA TYR A 290 4.73 12.43 11.91
C TYR A 290 4.46 13.56 10.90
N LEU A 291 3.39 14.33 11.08
CA LEU A 291 3.13 15.50 10.23
C LEU A 291 4.11 16.64 10.52
N HIS A 292 4.31 16.98 11.80
CA HIS A 292 5.17 18.09 12.22
C HIS A 292 6.66 17.74 12.10
N MET A 293 7.13 16.75 12.85
CA MET A 293 8.54 16.36 12.90
C MET A 293 8.97 15.55 11.67
N GLY A 294 8.03 15.01 10.90
CA GLY A 294 8.34 14.40 9.61
C GLY A 294 8.26 15.41 8.48
N VAL A 295 7.07 15.59 7.92
CA VAL A 295 6.89 16.31 6.66
C VAL A 295 7.21 17.80 6.79
N MET A 296 6.71 18.48 7.83
CA MET A 296 6.91 19.94 7.96
C MET A 296 8.37 20.28 8.29
N ASP A 297 9.01 19.56 9.21
CA ASP A 297 10.43 19.75 9.53
C ASP A 297 11.33 19.47 8.32
N ALA A 298 11.02 18.46 7.50
CA ALA A 298 11.75 18.20 6.26
C ALA A 298 11.62 19.37 5.26
N LEU A 299 10.40 19.88 5.06
CA LEU A 299 10.14 21.04 4.21
C LEU A 299 10.88 22.30 4.71
N ALA A 300 10.83 22.55 6.02
CA ALA A 300 11.56 23.66 6.65
C ALA A 300 13.07 23.52 6.48
N ALA A 301 13.61 22.31 6.68
CA ALA A 301 15.02 22.02 6.48
C ALA A 301 15.45 22.24 5.01
N ILE A 302 14.64 21.83 4.04
CA ILE A 302 14.92 22.11 2.61
C ILE A 302 14.99 23.61 2.36
N LYS A 303 13.97 24.38 2.77
CA LYS A 303 13.95 25.85 2.57
C LYS A 303 15.15 26.53 3.22
N ALA A 304 15.48 26.16 4.46
CA ALA A 304 16.61 26.73 5.18
C ALA A 304 17.97 26.46 4.49
N ARG A 305 18.08 25.32 3.79
CA ARG A 305 19.33 24.86 3.17
C ARG A 305 19.51 25.36 1.75
N THR A 306 18.46 25.31 0.95
CA THR A 306 18.52 25.65 -0.47
C THR A 306 18.12 27.09 -0.74
N GLY A 307 17.42 27.74 0.20
CA GLY A 307 16.78 29.03 -0.02
C GLY A 307 15.61 28.97 -1.03
N ALA A 308 15.23 27.77 -1.50
CA ALA A 308 14.22 27.62 -2.54
C ALA A 308 12.85 28.08 -2.02
N PRO A 309 12.18 29.04 -2.70
CA PRO A 309 10.88 29.54 -2.26
C PRO A 309 9.76 28.52 -2.52
N ARG A 310 9.99 27.58 -3.45
CA ARG A 310 9.04 26.57 -3.91
C ARG A 310 9.71 25.19 -3.93
N VAL A 311 8.93 24.15 -3.63
CA VAL A 311 9.36 22.74 -3.62
C VAL A 311 8.32 21.87 -4.32
N HIS A 312 8.76 20.92 -5.14
CA HIS A 312 7.92 19.83 -5.62
C HIS A 312 7.78 18.80 -4.51
N ALA A 313 6.55 18.47 -4.13
CA ALA A 313 6.28 17.47 -3.10
C ALA A 313 5.78 16.18 -3.74
N LEU A 314 6.36 15.04 -3.36
CA LEU A 314 5.93 13.72 -3.80
C LEU A 314 5.74 12.84 -2.57
N GLY A 315 4.56 12.30 -2.36
CA GLY A 315 4.28 11.37 -1.28
C GLY A 315 3.83 10.01 -1.79
N TYR A 316 4.28 8.93 -1.14
CA TYR A 316 3.98 7.56 -1.53
C TYR A 316 3.24 6.79 -0.42
N CYS A 317 2.13 6.14 -0.79
CA CYS A 317 1.26 5.39 0.10
C CYS A 317 0.85 6.24 1.32
N LEU A 318 1.11 5.79 2.56
CA LEU A 318 0.81 6.58 3.77
C LEU A 318 1.56 7.92 3.81
N GLY A 319 2.76 7.99 3.24
CA GLY A 319 3.50 9.25 3.09
C GLY A 319 2.81 10.24 2.16
N GLY A 320 2.05 9.75 1.18
CA GLY A 320 1.16 10.56 0.33
C GLY A 320 -0.04 11.09 1.10
N THR A 321 -0.63 10.28 1.98
CA THR A 321 -1.70 10.76 2.88
C THR A 321 -1.19 11.84 3.82
N PHE A 322 0.01 11.69 4.41
CA PHE A 322 0.65 12.73 5.22
C PHE A 322 0.91 14.01 4.42
N MET A 323 1.43 13.87 3.19
CA MET A 323 1.67 15.01 2.31
C MET A 323 0.37 15.74 1.96
N ALA A 324 -0.71 15.02 1.64
CA ALA A 324 -2.01 15.63 1.34
C ALA A 324 -2.56 16.41 2.55
N ILE A 325 -2.45 15.85 3.77
CA ILE A 325 -2.84 16.54 5.01
C ILE A 325 -2.03 17.83 5.21
N VAL A 326 -0.71 17.77 5.03
CA VAL A 326 0.19 18.92 5.20
C VAL A 326 -0.06 19.98 4.13
N ALA A 327 -0.20 19.59 2.87
CA ALA A 327 -0.51 20.48 1.76
C ALA A 327 -1.81 21.25 1.99
N ALA A 328 -2.87 20.55 2.42
CA ALA A 328 -4.16 21.16 2.75
C ALA A 328 -4.04 22.12 3.95
N ALA A 329 -3.28 21.75 4.98
CA ALA A 329 -3.05 22.61 6.14
C ALA A 329 -2.24 23.87 5.77
N MET A 330 -1.25 23.76 4.87
CA MET A 330 -0.48 24.89 4.34
C MET A 330 -1.34 25.84 3.49
N GLY A 331 -2.18 25.31 2.61
CA GLY A 331 -3.06 26.12 1.79
C GLY A 331 -4.13 26.84 2.62
N ARG A 332 -4.70 26.17 3.62
CA ARG A 332 -5.59 26.79 4.60
C ARG A 332 -4.91 27.93 5.35
N HIS A 333 -3.69 27.71 5.83
CA HIS A 333 -2.91 28.72 6.54
C HIS A 333 -2.72 29.97 5.66
N THR A 334 -2.34 29.76 4.40
CA THR A 334 -2.16 30.83 3.41
C THR A 334 -3.46 31.61 3.18
N ARG A 335 -4.58 30.92 2.97
CA ARG A 335 -5.90 31.54 2.78
C ARG A 335 -6.35 32.33 4.02
N MET A 336 -6.13 31.79 5.22
CA MET A 336 -6.43 32.51 6.47
C MET A 336 -5.56 33.75 6.65
N ALA A 337 -4.28 33.69 6.28
CA ALA A 337 -3.37 34.83 6.35
C ALA A 337 -3.82 35.95 5.38
N GLN A 338 -4.23 35.61 4.16
CA GLN A 338 -4.76 36.55 3.17
C GLN A 338 -6.07 37.22 3.63
N ASN A 339 -7.02 36.44 4.15
CA ASN A 339 -8.33 36.95 4.60
C ASN A 339 -8.24 37.83 5.86
N SER A 340 -7.20 37.66 6.68
CA SER A 340 -7.06 38.39 7.95
C SER A 340 -6.55 39.83 7.78
N GLY A 341 -6.26 40.28 6.54
CA GLY A 341 -6.22 41.67 6.06
C GLY A 341 -5.27 42.69 6.70
N ASN A 342 -4.76 42.47 7.91
CA ASN A 342 -3.77 43.25 8.69
C ASN A 342 -3.84 42.92 10.21
N ALA A 343 -4.75 42.06 10.68
CA ALA A 343 -4.96 41.83 12.12
C ALA A 343 -4.03 40.79 12.77
N ARG A 344 -3.16 40.12 11.99
CA ARG A 344 -2.25 39.06 12.45
C ARG A 344 -0.76 39.36 12.31
N ARG A 345 -0.36 40.63 12.38
CA ARG A 345 1.05 41.04 12.65
C ARG A 345 1.57 40.62 14.05
N ARG A 346 1.01 39.57 14.67
CA ARG A 346 1.30 39.16 16.06
C ARG A 346 1.61 37.68 16.27
N ALA A 347 1.86 36.93 15.19
CA ALA A 347 2.52 35.64 15.31
C ALA A 347 3.56 35.53 14.20
N GLU A 348 4.65 36.30 14.28
CA GLU A 348 5.78 36.27 13.33
C GLU A 348 6.59 34.95 13.39
N ASP A 349 6.00 33.87 13.91
CA ASP A 349 6.70 32.62 14.22
C ASP A 349 5.80 31.38 14.12
N HIS A 350 4.71 31.41 13.34
CA HIS A 350 3.94 30.18 13.14
C HIS A 350 4.80 29.17 12.36
N PRO A 351 4.91 27.89 12.78
CA PRO A 351 5.77 26.91 12.10
C PRO A 351 5.54 26.80 10.59
N MET A 352 4.28 27.00 10.14
CA MET A 352 3.91 27.03 8.72
C MET A 352 4.57 28.14 7.90
N ASP A 353 4.92 29.29 8.50
CA ASP A 353 5.54 30.42 7.78
C ASP A 353 6.98 30.10 7.35
N ARG A 354 7.61 29.15 8.04
CA ARG A 354 8.97 28.66 7.74
C ARG A 354 8.99 27.66 6.61
N LEU A 355 7.85 27.19 6.11
CA LEU A 355 7.76 26.21 5.03
C LEU A 355 7.91 26.89 3.66
N PRO A 356 8.47 26.21 2.64
CA PRO A 356 8.43 26.68 1.26
C PRO A 356 7.01 26.52 0.70
N GLN A 357 6.68 27.24 -0.36
CA GLN A 357 5.44 26.99 -1.09
C GLN A 357 5.53 25.66 -1.85
N LEU A 358 4.40 24.99 -2.05
CA LEU A 358 4.37 23.78 -2.87
C LEU A 358 4.23 24.18 -4.34
N ALA A 359 5.23 23.83 -5.15
CA ALA A 359 5.16 24.01 -6.60
C ALA A 359 4.15 23.05 -7.22
N THR A 360 4.16 21.80 -6.75
CA THR A 360 3.28 20.71 -7.15
C THR A 360 3.08 19.74 -5.99
N VAL A 361 2.03 18.93 -6.06
CA VAL A 361 1.80 17.80 -5.14
C VAL A 361 1.61 16.52 -5.96
N THR A 362 2.52 15.57 -5.82
CA THR A 362 2.46 14.27 -6.46
C THR A 362 2.07 13.21 -5.42
N LEU A 363 1.00 12.45 -5.67
CA LEU A 363 0.49 11.42 -4.77
C LEU A 363 0.57 10.05 -5.45
N LEU A 364 1.42 9.16 -4.93
CA LEU A 364 1.64 7.83 -5.49
C LEU A 364 0.92 6.78 -4.64
N ALA A 365 -0.08 6.11 -5.21
CA ALA A 365 -0.88 5.07 -4.56
C ALA A 365 -1.37 5.47 -3.14
N ALA A 366 -1.71 6.75 -2.97
CA ALA A 366 -2.06 7.33 -1.68
C ALA A 366 -3.56 7.56 -1.58
N GLN A 367 -4.17 7.06 -0.50
CA GLN A 367 -5.59 7.26 -0.24
C GLN A 367 -5.82 8.52 0.59
N THR A 368 -6.80 9.30 0.17
CA THR A 368 -7.33 10.47 0.89
C THR A 368 -8.79 10.26 1.32
N ASP A 369 -9.47 9.32 0.68
CA ASP A 369 -10.76 8.75 1.05
C ASP A 369 -10.59 7.28 1.45
N PHE A 370 -11.09 6.91 2.63
CA PHE A 370 -11.02 5.55 3.16
C PHE A 370 -12.41 4.88 3.25
N THR A 371 -13.42 5.39 2.52
CA THR A 371 -14.73 4.71 2.39
C THR A 371 -14.62 3.33 1.73
N GLU A 372 -13.68 3.17 0.82
CA GLU A 372 -13.34 1.92 0.13
C GLU A 372 -11.83 1.68 0.24
N PRO A 373 -11.32 1.38 1.45
CA PRO A 373 -9.90 1.41 1.74
C PRO A 373 -9.14 0.19 1.16
N GLY A 374 -9.76 -0.52 0.22
CA GLY A 374 -9.33 -1.82 -0.25
C GLY A 374 -9.56 -2.93 0.77
N GLU A 375 -8.84 -4.02 0.56
CA GLU A 375 -9.00 -5.26 1.31
C GLU A 375 -8.57 -5.12 2.79
N MET A 376 -7.77 -4.08 3.11
CA MET A 376 -7.44 -3.73 4.50
C MET A 376 -8.68 -3.40 5.33
N GLY A 377 -9.75 -2.88 4.74
CA GLY A 377 -10.99 -2.56 5.46
C GLY A 377 -11.71 -3.78 6.07
N VAL A 378 -11.39 -4.99 5.60
CA VAL A 378 -11.95 -6.25 6.10
C VAL A 378 -11.40 -6.61 7.49
N PHE A 379 -10.18 -6.15 7.83
CA PHE A 379 -9.50 -6.43 9.10
C PHE A 379 -9.76 -5.37 10.17
N ILE A 380 -10.60 -4.37 9.85
CA ILE A 380 -10.87 -3.24 10.73
C ILE A 380 -12.28 -3.42 11.27
N ASP A 381 -12.36 -4.22 12.33
CA ASP A 381 -13.57 -4.42 13.15
C ASP A 381 -13.27 -3.99 14.60
N ASP A 382 -14.27 -3.46 15.31
CA ASP A 382 -14.13 -2.93 16.67
C ASP A 382 -13.60 -3.99 17.65
N GLU A 383 -13.97 -5.26 17.46
CA GLU A 383 -13.48 -6.37 18.28
C GLU A 383 -12.00 -6.70 17.99
N GLN A 384 -11.58 -6.71 16.72
CA GLN A 384 -10.18 -6.95 16.32
C GLN A 384 -9.27 -5.81 16.77
N LEU A 385 -9.75 -4.57 16.68
CA LEU A 385 -9.07 -3.39 17.20
C LEU A 385 -8.82 -3.47 18.70
N LYS A 386 -9.73 -4.07 19.48
CA LYS A 386 -9.56 -4.22 20.93
C LYS A 386 -8.38 -5.15 21.26
N THR A 387 -8.30 -6.31 20.63
CA THR A 387 -7.20 -7.26 20.82
C THR A 387 -5.86 -6.68 20.35
N LEU A 388 -5.86 -5.97 19.22
CA LEU A 388 -4.66 -5.33 18.69
C LEU A 388 -4.18 -4.19 19.60
N ARG A 389 -5.10 -3.37 20.12
CA ARG A 389 -4.82 -2.32 21.11
C ARG A 389 -4.20 -2.90 22.37
N GLN A 390 -4.71 -4.00 22.91
CA GLN A 390 -4.13 -4.65 24.09
C GLN A 390 -2.69 -5.13 23.88
N GLN A 391 -2.36 -5.64 22.68
CA GLN A 391 -0.99 -6.03 22.36
C GLN A 391 -0.07 -4.81 22.27
N MET A 392 -0.54 -3.75 21.60
CA MET A 392 0.19 -2.48 21.50
C MET A 392 0.33 -1.78 22.87
N ASP A 393 -0.65 -1.89 23.76
CA ASP A 393 -0.58 -1.33 25.13
C ASP A 393 0.54 -1.96 25.95
N ARG A 394 0.82 -3.25 25.71
CA ARG A 394 1.91 -3.98 26.38
C ARG A 394 3.27 -3.71 25.75
N LYS A 395 3.37 -3.70 24.41
CA LYS A 395 4.65 -3.56 23.68
C LYS A 395 5.06 -2.10 23.42
N GLY A 396 4.11 -1.18 23.35
CA GLY A 396 4.31 0.22 22.93
C GLY A 396 4.24 0.44 21.41
N TYR A 397 4.20 -0.63 20.61
CA TYR A 397 4.19 -0.55 19.15
C TYR A 397 3.47 -1.75 18.53
N LEU A 398 3.09 -1.62 17.27
CA LEU A 398 2.69 -2.72 16.40
C LEU A 398 3.95 -3.41 15.84
N PRO A 399 4.17 -4.71 16.08
CA PRO A 399 5.30 -5.45 15.53
C PRO A 399 5.29 -5.49 14.00
N GLY A 400 6.47 -5.47 13.39
CA GLY A 400 6.58 -5.55 11.92
C GLY A 400 5.96 -6.83 11.35
N SER A 401 6.14 -7.97 12.04
CA SER A 401 5.60 -9.28 11.65
C SER A 401 4.07 -9.31 11.58
N ALA A 402 3.38 -8.57 12.46
CA ALA A 402 1.92 -8.45 12.43
C ALA A 402 1.44 -7.74 11.15
N MET A 403 2.12 -6.67 10.76
CA MET A 403 1.82 -5.92 9.53
C MET A 403 2.16 -6.73 8.27
N ALA A 404 3.30 -7.44 8.27
CA ALA A 404 3.70 -8.31 7.17
C ALA A 404 2.70 -9.45 6.93
N GLY A 405 2.19 -10.06 8.01
CA GLY A 405 1.16 -11.09 7.94
C GLY A 405 -0.13 -10.58 7.27
N SER A 406 -0.57 -9.36 7.61
CA SER A 406 -1.70 -8.73 6.93
C SER A 406 -1.44 -8.52 5.43
N PHE A 407 -0.29 -7.97 5.03
CA PHE A 407 0.04 -7.77 3.61
C PHE A 407 0.17 -9.07 2.81
N GLN A 408 0.77 -10.12 3.38
CA GLN A 408 0.84 -11.44 2.74
C GLN A 408 -0.55 -12.04 2.53
N PHE A 409 -1.43 -11.89 3.51
CA PHE A 409 -2.79 -12.40 3.43
C PHE A 409 -3.65 -11.64 2.40
N LEU A 410 -3.45 -10.31 2.28
CA LEU A 410 -4.09 -9.46 1.28
C LEU A 410 -3.63 -9.76 -0.17
N ASN A 411 -2.42 -10.32 -0.36
CA ASN A 411 -1.90 -10.67 -1.69
C ASN A 411 -1.54 -12.16 -1.79
N MET A 412 -2.40 -13.02 -1.23
CA MET A 412 -2.18 -14.48 -1.17
C MET A 412 -1.99 -15.10 -2.56
N ARG A 413 -2.66 -14.57 -3.59
CA ARG A 413 -2.56 -15.05 -4.97
C ARG A 413 -1.13 -14.92 -5.52
N GLU A 414 -0.51 -13.76 -5.41
CA GLU A 414 0.84 -13.52 -5.94
C GLU A 414 1.94 -14.01 -4.99
N LEU A 415 1.83 -13.71 -3.69
CA LEU A 415 2.90 -13.96 -2.72
C LEU A 415 2.95 -15.41 -2.20
N VAL A 416 1.83 -16.14 -2.22
CA VAL A 416 1.76 -17.52 -1.73
C VAL A 416 1.57 -18.49 -2.88
N PHE A 417 0.48 -18.41 -3.64
CA PHE A 417 0.13 -19.45 -4.61
C PHE A 417 1.03 -19.46 -5.85
N MET A 418 1.23 -18.32 -6.52
CA MET A 418 2.12 -18.27 -7.69
C MET A 418 3.58 -18.61 -7.33
N ARG A 419 4.04 -18.13 -6.16
CA ARG A 419 5.34 -18.48 -5.59
C ARG A 419 5.47 -20.00 -5.39
N ASN A 420 4.53 -20.60 -4.66
CA ASN A 420 4.52 -22.04 -4.37
C ASN A 420 4.45 -22.90 -5.64
N THR A 421 3.64 -22.51 -6.63
CA THR A 421 3.59 -23.21 -7.93
C THR A 421 4.95 -23.20 -8.62
N ARG A 422 5.63 -22.05 -8.71
CA ARG A 422 6.95 -21.97 -9.36
C ARG A 422 8.02 -22.73 -8.58
N ARG A 423 8.09 -22.51 -7.26
CA ARG A 423 9.15 -23.06 -6.42
C ARG A 423 9.01 -24.55 -6.15
N TYR A 424 7.80 -25.02 -5.84
CA TYR A 424 7.56 -26.39 -5.44
C TYR A 424 7.05 -27.29 -6.57
N LEU A 425 6.25 -26.76 -7.52
CA LEU A 425 5.73 -27.59 -8.63
C LEU A 425 6.65 -27.56 -9.85
N LEU A 426 7.23 -26.40 -10.19
CA LEU A 426 8.12 -26.25 -11.35
C LEU A 426 9.60 -26.41 -11.02
N GLY A 427 9.97 -26.52 -9.74
CA GLY A 427 11.37 -26.64 -9.29
C GLY A 427 12.21 -25.41 -9.63
N GLN A 428 11.59 -24.26 -9.87
CA GLN A 428 12.29 -23.04 -10.23
C GLN A 428 12.76 -22.33 -8.97
N ASP A 429 14.00 -21.88 -8.95
CA ASP A 429 14.44 -20.96 -7.91
C ASP A 429 13.62 -19.68 -7.95
N GLU A 430 13.35 -19.13 -6.76
CA GLU A 430 12.94 -17.75 -6.68
C GLU A 430 14.11 -16.92 -7.20
N ALA A 431 13.90 -16.18 -8.28
CA ALA A 431 14.80 -15.08 -8.57
C ALA A 431 14.69 -14.13 -7.37
N ASP A 432 15.69 -14.13 -6.49
CA ASP A 432 15.79 -13.12 -5.45
C ASP A 432 15.99 -11.78 -6.16
N PHE A 433 14.91 -11.00 -6.26
CA PHE A 433 14.97 -9.62 -6.71
C PHE A 433 14.77 -8.69 -5.52
N ASP A 434 15.49 -7.57 -5.55
CA ASP A 434 15.54 -6.52 -4.53
C ASP A 434 14.20 -6.19 -3.83
N LEU A 435 13.08 -6.19 -4.56
CA LEU A 435 11.74 -5.95 -3.99
C LEU A 435 11.35 -6.98 -2.91
N MET A 436 11.73 -8.25 -3.06
CA MET A 436 11.45 -9.28 -2.04
C MET A 436 12.32 -9.07 -0.79
N SER A 437 13.58 -8.70 -0.99
CA SER A 437 14.48 -8.34 0.12
C SER A 437 13.96 -7.11 0.88
N TRP A 438 13.41 -6.12 0.16
CA TRP A 438 12.71 -4.98 0.77
C TRP A 438 11.48 -5.41 1.56
N ASN A 439 10.66 -6.31 1.00
CA ASN A 439 9.44 -6.77 1.65
C ASN A 439 9.71 -7.57 2.94
N ALA A 440 10.88 -8.17 3.08
CA ALA A 440 11.33 -8.86 4.28
C ALA A 440 11.88 -7.90 5.37
N ASP A 441 12.17 -6.64 5.03
CA ASP A 441 12.77 -5.67 5.93
C ASP A 441 11.72 -4.80 6.62
N LEU A 442 11.11 -5.39 7.65
CA LEU A 442 9.91 -4.88 8.30
C LEU A 442 10.17 -3.65 9.18
N THR A 443 9.14 -2.81 9.35
CA THR A 443 9.12 -1.68 10.30
C THR A 443 8.00 -1.81 11.31
N ARG A 444 8.25 -1.30 12.51
CA ARG A 444 7.25 -1.16 13.57
C ARG A 444 6.47 0.15 13.40
N LEU A 445 5.30 0.24 14.01
CA LEU A 445 4.54 1.49 14.12
C LEU A 445 4.23 1.82 15.59
N PRO A 446 4.36 3.08 16.04
CA PRO A 446 4.00 3.45 17.42
C PRO A 446 2.53 3.16 17.73
N ALA A 447 2.23 2.71 18.95
CA ALA A 447 0.89 2.33 19.36
C ALA A 447 -0.14 3.44 19.16
N ARG A 448 0.22 4.67 19.56
CA ARG A 448 -0.66 5.84 19.41
C ARG A 448 -0.85 6.23 17.95
N MET A 449 0.21 6.38 17.16
CA MET A 449 0.11 6.74 15.75
C MET A 449 -0.76 5.74 14.99
N HIS A 450 -0.52 4.44 15.16
CA HIS A 450 -1.31 3.40 14.51
C HIS A 450 -2.80 3.45 14.92
N SER A 451 -3.08 3.65 16.21
CA SER A 451 -4.46 3.77 16.70
C SER A 451 -5.18 5.00 16.17
N GLU A 452 -4.49 6.16 16.13
CA GLU A 452 -5.02 7.40 15.55
C GLU A 452 -5.22 7.27 14.04
N TYR A 453 -4.32 6.59 13.33
CA TYR A 453 -4.42 6.30 11.91
C TYR A 453 -5.66 5.46 11.58
N LEU A 454 -5.83 4.30 12.22
CA LEU A 454 -6.99 3.44 12.01
C LEU A 454 -8.30 4.13 12.40
N SER A 455 -8.33 4.76 13.58
CA SER A 455 -9.55 5.40 14.08
C SER A 455 -9.93 6.62 13.23
N SER A 456 -8.98 7.50 12.93
CA SER A 456 -9.31 8.78 12.26
C SER A 456 -9.54 8.57 10.78
N LEU A 457 -8.72 7.75 10.10
CA LEU A 457 -8.76 7.61 8.65
C LEU A 457 -9.65 6.44 8.23
N PHE A 458 -9.36 5.21 8.63
CA PHE A 458 -10.15 4.06 8.16
C PHE A 458 -11.57 4.01 8.72
N LEU A 459 -11.75 4.21 10.04
CA LEU A 459 -13.07 4.10 10.67
C LEU A 459 -13.92 5.35 10.44
N ASN A 460 -13.36 6.54 10.69
CA ASN A 460 -14.12 7.78 10.70
C ASN A 460 -14.00 8.58 9.39
N ASN A 461 -13.11 8.18 8.48
CA ASN A 461 -12.81 8.89 7.23
C ASN A 461 -12.68 10.42 7.43
N ALA A 462 -11.99 10.80 8.51
CA ALA A 462 -11.97 12.17 9.00
C ALA A 462 -11.34 13.14 8.01
N LEU A 463 -10.39 12.67 7.18
CA LEU A 463 -9.73 13.48 6.16
C LEU A 463 -10.69 13.87 5.04
N ALA A 464 -11.32 12.89 4.40
CA ALA A 464 -12.30 13.09 3.34
C ALA A 464 -13.52 13.91 3.79
N THR A 465 -13.92 13.75 5.06
CA THR A 465 -15.09 14.44 5.63
C THR A 465 -14.77 15.80 6.25
N GLY A 466 -13.54 16.30 6.12
CA GLY A 466 -13.11 17.61 6.64
C GLY A 466 -13.10 17.71 8.17
N LYS A 467 -13.07 16.57 8.87
CA LYS A 467 -13.05 16.48 10.34
C LYS A 467 -11.64 16.30 10.91
N TYR A 468 -10.66 15.93 10.08
CA TYR A 468 -9.28 15.76 10.50
C TYR A 468 -8.69 17.12 10.91
N ARG A 469 -7.89 17.14 11.99
CA ARG A 469 -7.34 18.38 12.54
C ARG A 469 -5.82 18.38 12.53
N VAL A 470 -5.22 19.52 12.21
CA VAL A 470 -3.79 19.81 12.33
C VAL A 470 -3.63 21.08 13.14
N GLY A 471 -2.84 21.04 14.21
CA GLY A 471 -2.69 22.20 15.12
C GLY A 471 -4.03 22.70 15.70
N GLY A 472 -5.00 21.79 15.92
CA GLY A 472 -6.35 22.10 16.40
C GLY A 472 -7.31 22.64 15.33
N GLN A 473 -6.86 22.90 14.11
CA GLN A 473 -7.69 23.41 13.02
C GLN A 473 -8.13 22.29 12.08
N ALA A 474 -9.40 22.30 11.66
CA ALA A 474 -9.90 21.36 10.67
C ALA A 474 -9.25 21.61 9.30
N VAL A 475 -8.86 20.52 8.64
CA VAL A 475 -8.22 20.52 7.33
C VAL A 475 -9.21 19.97 6.30
N ALA A 476 -9.32 20.65 5.16
CA ALA A 476 -10.09 20.19 4.01
C ALA A 476 -9.15 20.09 2.81
N LEU A 477 -9.22 19.00 2.05
CA LEU A 477 -8.37 18.79 0.87
C LEU A 477 -8.58 19.85 -0.22
N MET A 478 -9.75 20.50 -0.24
CA MET A 478 -10.04 21.65 -1.09
C MET A 478 -9.14 22.87 -0.81
N ASP A 479 -8.48 22.92 0.35
CA ASP A 479 -7.46 23.93 0.62
C ASP A 479 -6.11 23.62 -0.11
N ILE A 480 -5.97 22.50 -0.84
CA ILE A 480 -4.79 22.23 -1.69
C ILE A 480 -4.93 23.03 -3.00
N HIS A 481 -4.05 24.01 -3.18
CA HIS A 481 -4.05 24.90 -4.36
C HIS A 481 -2.95 24.60 -5.38
N ALA A 482 -1.96 23.76 -5.02
CA ALA A 482 -0.89 23.39 -5.93
C ALA A 482 -1.41 22.35 -6.94
N PRO A 483 -1.01 22.42 -8.23
CA PRO A 483 -1.36 21.40 -9.21
C PRO A 483 -0.94 20.01 -8.75
N MET A 484 -1.79 19.02 -9.02
CA MET A 484 -1.63 17.66 -8.52
C MET A 484 -1.34 16.66 -9.65
N LEU A 485 -0.42 15.74 -9.40
CA LEU A 485 -0.26 14.52 -10.20
C LEU A 485 -0.53 13.31 -9.31
N VAL A 486 -1.58 12.55 -9.63
CA VAL A 486 -2.04 11.45 -8.79
C VAL A 486 -1.90 10.15 -9.55
N VAL A 487 -1.29 9.14 -8.94
CA VAL A 487 -0.98 7.86 -9.56
C VAL A 487 -1.68 6.73 -8.83
N GLY A 488 -2.57 6.03 -9.53
CA GLY A 488 -3.13 4.74 -9.10
C GLY A 488 -2.52 3.58 -9.89
N THR A 489 -2.69 2.34 -9.42
CA THR A 489 -2.29 1.14 -10.17
C THR A 489 -3.48 0.24 -10.46
N THR A 490 -3.50 -0.41 -11.64
CA THR A 490 -4.69 -1.15 -12.13
C THR A 490 -5.07 -2.35 -11.27
N ARG A 491 -4.09 -2.97 -10.59
CA ARG A 491 -4.26 -4.15 -9.72
C ARG A 491 -3.86 -3.85 -8.28
N ASP A 492 -4.06 -2.61 -7.84
CA ASP A 492 -3.81 -2.23 -6.45
C ASP A 492 -4.90 -2.77 -5.51
N HIS A 493 -4.53 -3.64 -4.58
CA HIS A 493 -5.41 -4.15 -3.52
C HIS A 493 -5.24 -3.40 -2.19
N VAL A 494 -4.15 -2.63 -2.05
CA VAL A 494 -3.81 -1.86 -0.85
C VAL A 494 -4.46 -0.47 -0.93
N SER A 495 -4.32 0.19 -2.07
CA SER A 495 -4.91 1.49 -2.38
C SER A 495 -5.63 1.40 -3.73
N PRO A 496 -6.84 0.81 -3.79
CA PRO A 496 -7.55 0.63 -5.04
C PRO A 496 -7.65 1.93 -5.82
N TRP A 497 -7.33 1.90 -7.11
CA TRP A 497 -7.21 3.14 -7.89
C TRP A 497 -8.50 3.96 -7.91
N ARG A 498 -9.68 3.32 -7.82
CA ARG A 498 -10.97 4.01 -7.71
C ARG A 498 -11.11 4.79 -6.40
N SER A 499 -10.55 4.28 -5.30
CA SER A 499 -10.46 4.99 -4.03
C SER A 499 -9.51 6.19 -4.15
N VAL A 500 -8.32 5.98 -4.75
CA VAL A 500 -7.36 7.05 -5.03
C VAL A 500 -7.96 8.13 -5.96
N TYR A 501 -8.77 7.73 -6.94
CA TYR A 501 -9.43 8.61 -7.90
C TYR A 501 -10.44 9.58 -7.26
N LYS A 502 -10.97 9.25 -6.06
CA LYS A 502 -11.87 10.14 -5.30
C LYS A 502 -11.23 11.47 -4.91
N ILE A 503 -9.91 11.63 -5.06
CA ILE A 503 -9.25 12.94 -4.91
C ILE A 503 -9.93 14.04 -5.74
N HIS A 504 -10.41 13.73 -6.95
CA HIS A 504 -11.14 14.68 -7.80
C HIS A 504 -12.44 15.21 -7.17
N LEU A 505 -13.01 14.49 -6.19
CA LEU A 505 -14.20 14.94 -5.44
C LEU A 505 -13.82 15.81 -4.23
N GLN A 506 -12.54 15.87 -3.88
CA GLN A 506 -12.03 16.44 -2.64
C GLN A 506 -11.18 17.69 -2.86
N THR A 507 -10.79 17.98 -4.11
CA THR A 507 -9.92 19.09 -4.49
C THR A 507 -10.54 19.90 -5.63
N ASP A 508 -10.23 21.19 -5.69
CA ASP A 508 -10.66 22.12 -6.75
C ASP A 508 -9.41 22.78 -7.38
N THR A 509 -8.54 21.94 -7.93
CA THR A 509 -7.28 22.36 -8.57
C THR A 509 -7.01 21.42 -9.75
N HIS A 510 -6.15 21.83 -10.68
CA HIS A 510 -5.70 20.98 -11.78
C HIS A 510 -5.15 19.65 -11.27
N VAL A 511 -5.83 18.55 -11.64
CA VAL A 511 -5.40 17.18 -11.31
C VAL A 511 -5.09 16.42 -12.59
N THR A 512 -3.85 15.97 -12.72
CA THR A 512 -3.44 14.96 -13.70
C THR A 512 -3.49 13.59 -13.04
N PHE A 513 -4.35 12.71 -13.54
CA PHE A 513 -4.43 11.34 -13.05
C PHE A 513 -3.69 10.38 -13.98
N VAL A 514 -2.90 9.49 -13.39
CA VAL A 514 -2.16 8.43 -14.07
C VAL A 514 -2.63 7.09 -13.52
N LEU A 515 -3.04 6.19 -14.41
CA LEU A 515 -3.35 4.81 -14.05
C LEU A 515 -2.27 3.89 -14.62
N ALA A 516 -1.34 3.45 -13.77
CA ALA A 516 -0.21 2.60 -14.17
C ALA A 516 -0.60 1.11 -14.16
N ALA A 517 -0.14 0.36 -15.15
CA ALA A 517 -0.34 -1.09 -15.19
C ALA A 517 0.55 -1.80 -14.14
N GLY A 518 -0.07 -2.59 -13.25
CA GLY A 518 0.65 -3.33 -12.21
C GLY A 518 -0.13 -3.39 -10.90
N GLY A 519 0.43 -4.10 -9.91
CA GLY A 519 -0.02 -4.03 -8.52
C GLY A 519 0.64 -2.87 -7.77
N HIS A 520 0.35 -2.72 -6.48
CA HIS A 520 0.76 -1.58 -5.64
C HIS A 520 2.22 -1.12 -5.85
N ASN A 521 3.20 -2.00 -5.61
CA ASN A 521 4.62 -1.66 -5.77
C ASN A 521 5.06 -1.75 -7.23
N ALA A 522 4.66 -2.82 -7.92
CA ALA A 522 5.13 -3.09 -9.27
C ALA A 522 4.66 -2.05 -10.30
N GLY A 523 3.50 -1.41 -10.09
CA GLY A 523 3.00 -0.33 -10.93
C GLY A 523 3.66 1.02 -10.63
N ILE A 524 4.04 1.27 -9.36
CA ILE A 524 4.75 2.49 -8.95
C ILE A 524 6.23 2.42 -9.35
N VAL A 525 6.90 1.30 -9.07
CA VAL A 525 8.27 1.03 -9.53
C VAL A 525 8.23 0.57 -10.98
N SER A 526 8.15 1.55 -11.88
CA SER A 526 8.02 1.36 -13.32
C SER A 526 9.15 2.09 -14.02
N GLU A 527 10.37 1.58 -13.95
CA GLU A 527 11.52 2.21 -14.55
C GLU A 527 11.43 2.26 -16.10
N PRO A 528 11.97 3.32 -16.76
CA PRO A 528 12.05 3.37 -18.20
C PRO A 528 12.87 2.22 -18.80
N GLY A 529 12.52 1.80 -20.01
CA GLY A 529 13.22 0.73 -20.73
C GLY A 529 12.78 -0.69 -20.40
N ARG A 530 11.90 -0.90 -19.40
CA ARG A 530 11.29 -2.22 -19.18
C ARG A 530 10.17 -2.51 -20.20
N PRO A 531 10.18 -3.69 -20.86
CA PRO A 531 9.13 -4.08 -21.79
C PRO A 531 7.81 -4.36 -21.04
N ARG A 532 6.68 -4.25 -21.75
CA ARG A 532 5.31 -4.54 -21.26
C ARG A 532 4.84 -3.65 -20.09
N ARG A 533 5.35 -2.41 -20.02
CA ARG A 533 4.80 -1.35 -19.17
C ARG A 533 3.85 -0.47 -19.99
N SER A 534 2.75 -0.08 -19.38
CA SER A 534 1.79 0.87 -19.96
C SER A 534 1.11 1.66 -18.85
N TYR A 535 0.54 2.80 -19.22
CA TYR A 535 -0.25 3.63 -18.33
C TYR A 535 -1.30 4.41 -19.12
N GLN A 536 -2.39 4.80 -18.45
CA GLN A 536 -3.33 5.80 -18.96
C GLN A 536 -3.09 7.12 -18.24
N ILE A 537 -3.22 8.24 -18.95
CA ILE A 537 -3.03 9.56 -18.37
C ILE A 537 -4.05 10.54 -18.94
N ASN A 538 -4.67 11.33 -18.07
CA ASN A 538 -5.51 12.44 -18.48
C ASN A 538 -5.53 13.50 -17.37
N SER A 539 -5.79 14.75 -17.75
CA SER A 539 -5.92 15.87 -16.81
C SER A 539 -7.36 16.37 -16.80
N ILE A 540 -7.84 16.74 -15.61
CA ILE A 540 -9.07 17.51 -15.45
C ILE A 540 -8.63 18.95 -15.16
N GLU A 541 -8.97 19.86 -16.07
CA GLU A 541 -8.72 21.28 -15.91
C GLU A 541 -9.73 21.92 -14.94
N ASP A 542 -9.36 23.06 -14.35
CA ASP A 542 -10.24 23.82 -13.48
C ASP A 542 -11.59 24.09 -14.18
N ASN A 543 -12.70 23.81 -13.50
CA ASN A 543 -14.08 23.96 -13.98
C ASN A 543 -14.59 22.98 -15.07
N GLN A 544 -13.85 21.91 -15.41
CA GLN A 544 -14.37 20.88 -16.35
C GLN A 544 -15.40 19.93 -15.72
N GLY A 545 -15.65 20.05 -14.41
CA GLY A 545 -16.56 19.18 -13.68
C GLY A 545 -15.93 17.82 -13.35
N TRP A 546 -16.73 16.93 -12.76
CA TRP A 546 -16.29 15.61 -12.35
C TRP A 546 -16.64 14.57 -13.42
N THR A 547 -15.70 13.67 -13.72
CA THR A 547 -15.88 12.51 -14.60
C THR A 547 -15.95 11.24 -13.76
N GLU A 548 -16.88 10.34 -14.06
CA GLU A 548 -16.95 9.06 -13.35
C GLU A 548 -15.68 8.23 -13.60
N PRO A 549 -15.18 7.43 -12.63
CA PRO A 549 -13.95 6.66 -12.81
C PRO A 549 -13.99 5.72 -14.03
N ASP A 550 -15.12 5.07 -14.28
CA ASP A 550 -15.25 4.12 -15.39
C ASP A 550 -15.33 4.83 -16.75
N GLU A 551 -15.95 6.01 -16.80
CA GLU A 551 -15.93 6.89 -17.97
C GLU A 551 -14.50 7.40 -18.23
N TRP A 552 -13.78 7.81 -17.18
CA TRP A 552 -12.38 8.21 -17.29
C TRP A 552 -11.51 7.06 -17.81
N LEU A 553 -11.72 5.84 -17.30
CA LEU A 553 -10.98 4.65 -17.73
C LEU A 553 -11.21 4.35 -19.22
N ALA A 554 -12.44 4.50 -19.71
CA ALA A 554 -12.79 4.28 -21.11
C ALA A 554 -12.18 5.33 -22.05
N ASN A 555 -12.08 6.58 -21.59
CA ASN A 555 -11.67 7.72 -22.42
C ASN A 555 -10.19 8.08 -22.31
N ALA A 556 -9.51 7.73 -21.21
CA ALA A 556 -8.13 8.13 -20.98
C ALA A 556 -7.17 7.40 -21.96
N PRO A 557 -6.33 8.13 -22.70
CA PRO A 557 -5.45 7.53 -23.69
C PRO A 557 -4.41 6.62 -23.04
N THR A 558 -4.25 5.42 -23.58
CA THR A 558 -3.21 4.47 -23.15
C THR A 558 -1.89 4.79 -23.84
N ARG A 559 -0.82 4.88 -23.05
CA ARG A 559 0.56 5.05 -23.50
C ARG A 559 1.39 3.84 -23.12
N GLN A 560 2.34 3.49 -23.98
CA GLN A 560 3.32 2.44 -23.71
C GLN A 560 4.55 3.04 -23.02
N GLY A 561 5.23 2.24 -22.19
CA GLY A 561 6.43 2.65 -21.47
C GLY A 561 6.17 3.04 -20.02
N SER A 562 7.13 3.76 -19.45
CA SER A 562 7.10 4.17 -18.05
C SER A 562 6.29 5.45 -17.86
N TRP A 563 5.48 5.50 -16.81
CA TRP A 563 4.81 6.74 -16.42
C TRP A 563 5.77 7.75 -15.75
N TRP A 564 6.98 7.33 -15.33
CA TRP A 564 7.99 8.23 -14.77
C TRP A 564 8.41 9.29 -15.78
N GLU A 565 8.45 8.95 -17.07
CA GLU A 565 8.75 9.89 -18.16
C GLU A 565 7.64 10.96 -18.29
N ALA A 566 6.37 10.57 -18.08
CA ALA A 566 5.26 11.52 -18.06
C ALA A 566 5.29 12.41 -16.81
N MET A 567 5.64 11.85 -15.64
CA MET A 567 5.82 12.63 -14.41
C MET A 567 6.96 13.64 -14.55
N ASP A 568 8.11 13.24 -15.11
CA ASP A 568 9.23 14.14 -15.36
C ASP A 568 8.82 15.29 -16.29
N ALA A 569 8.17 14.98 -17.42
CA ALA A 569 7.67 16.00 -18.33
C ALA A 569 6.72 16.99 -17.62
N TRP A 570 5.79 16.47 -16.82
CA TRP A 570 4.81 17.27 -16.08
C TRP A 570 5.45 18.16 -15.00
N LEU A 571 6.47 17.66 -14.28
CA LEU A 571 7.23 18.42 -13.28
C LEU A 571 8.09 19.49 -13.95
N LYS A 572 8.74 19.16 -15.07
CA LYS A 572 9.58 20.07 -15.85
C LYS A 572 8.82 21.29 -16.36
N GLU A 573 7.59 21.10 -16.84
CA GLU A 573 6.70 22.20 -17.26
C GLU A 573 6.38 23.18 -16.11
N ARG A 574 6.49 22.73 -14.86
CA ARG A 574 6.16 23.47 -13.65
C ARG A 574 7.40 23.90 -12.86
N SER A 575 8.58 23.66 -13.43
CA SER A 575 9.90 24.03 -12.91
C SER A 575 10.42 25.30 -13.57
N GLY A 576 11.24 26.07 -12.86
CA GLY A 576 11.96 27.21 -13.42
C GLY A 576 13.10 26.82 -14.36
N ALA A 577 13.77 27.82 -14.94
CA ALA A 577 14.94 27.59 -15.78
C ALA A 577 16.08 26.93 -14.98
N PRO A 578 16.77 25.89 -15.52
CA PRO A 578 17.82 25.18 -14.78
C PRO A 578 18.97 26.07 -14.31
N VAL A 579 19.37 25.87 -13.06
CA VAL A 579 20.44 26.57 -12.34
C VAL A 579 21.60 25.63 -12.03
N ALA A 580 22.73 26.16 -11.53
CA ALA A 580 23.81 25.33 -11.04
C ALA A 580 23.34 24.51 -9.81
N PRO A 581 23.78 23.25 -9.66
CA PRO A 581 23.41 22.43 -8.51
C PRO A 581 23.83 23.08 -7.18
N PRO A 582 22.97 23.07 -6.15
CA PRO A 582 23.36 23.58 -4.85
C PRO A 582 24.45 22.70 -4.24
N ALA A 583 25.51 23.32 -3.74
CA ALA A 583 26.56 22.60 -3.03
C ALA A 583 26.01 22.03 -1.72
N ILE A 584 26.36 20.77 -1.42
CA ILE A 584 26.10 20.18 -0.11
C ILE A 584 27.19 20.68 0.83
N ASP A 585 26.83 21.60 1.73
CA ASP A 585 27.75 22.15 2.72
C ASP A 585 28.27 21.03 3.66
N PRO A 586 29.59 20.74 3.68
CA PRO A 586 30.15 19.71 4.54
C PRO A 586 29.87 19.91 6.04
N ALA A 587 29.70 21.15 6.50
CA ALA A 587 29.38 21.46 7.90
C ALA A 587 28.01 20.92 8.34
N ASN A 588 27.16 20.57 7.37
CA ASN A 588 25.80 20.14 7.57
C ASN A 588 25.58 18.64 7.32
N VAL A 589 26.63 17.93 6.88
CA VAL A 589 26.58 16.50 6.60
C VAL A 589 26.73 15.74 7.91
N LEU A 590 25.74 14.90 8.23
CA LEU A 590 25.77 14.03 9.41
C LEU A 590 26.46 12.69 9.09
N CYS A 591 26.05 12.07 7.98
CA CYS A 591 26.65 10.85 7.45
C CYS A 591 26.27 10.68 5.97
N ASP A 592 26.80 9.63 5.35
CA ASP A 592 26.50 9.29 3.96
C ASP A 592 25.14 8.60 3.86
N ALA A 593 24.46 8.76 2.73
CA ALA A 593 23.30 7.94 2.39
C ALA A 593 23.72 6.44 2.40
N PRO A 594 22.86 5.53 2.86
CA PRO A 594 21.42 5.70 3.07
C PRO A 594 21.01 6.16 4.49
N GLY A 595 21.98 6.58 5.31
CA GLY A 595 21.75 7.02 6.70
C GLY A 595 21.77 5.90 7.73
N GLU A 596 21.48 6.23 8.99
CA GLU A 596 21.51 5.28 10.11
C GLU A 596 20.13 4.67 10.41
N TYR A 597 19.04 5.43 10.21
CA TYR A 597 17.69 5.00 10.59
C TYR A 597 17.19 3.82 9.75
N VAL A 598 17.53 3.82 8.47
CA VAL A 598 17.16 2.73 7.54
C VAL A 598 17.86 1.42 7.89
N MET A 599 19.01 1.47 8.58
CA MET A 599 19.80 0.30 8.95
C MET A 599 19.20 -0.42 10.17
N VAL A 600 18.30 0.22 10.91
CA VAL A 600 17.69 -0.34 12.11
C VAL A 600 16.71 -1.46 11.74
N ARG A 601 16.93 -2.64 12.34
CA ARG A 601 16.12 -3.85 12.18
C ARG A 601 15.81 -4.44 13.56
N TYR A 602 14.66 -5.10 13.66
CA TYR A 602 14.22 -5.78 14.87
C TYR A 602 13.76 -7.21 14.54
N VAL A 603 13.89 -8.13 15.49
CA VAL A 603 13.64 -9.57 15.29
C VAL A 603 12.16 -9.97 15.40
N ASP A 604 11.24 -9.05 15.11
CA ASP A 604 9.79 -9.19 15.41
C ASP A 604 9.07 -10.39 14.77
#